data_AF-G1Q258-F1
#
_entry.id   AF-G1Q258-F1
#
_cell.length_a   1.000
_cell.length_b   1.000
_cell.length_c   1.000
_cell.angle_alpha   90.00
_cell.angle_beta   90.00
_cell.angle_gamma   90.00
#
_symmetry.space_group_name_H-M   'P 1'
#
loop_
_entity.id
_entity.type
_entity.pdbx_description
1 polymer ?
#
loop_
_entity_poly.entity_id
_entity_poly.type
_entity_poly.pdbx_seq_one_letter_code
_entity_poly.pdbx_strand_id
1 'polypeptide(L)'
;LLRSTPCTTATLQSALLHSRTPQPVGICRGSVSQSFEEKKFVDINCDFFQSQLSPLKGENLLFTRKFLFYQKNKSTHSPSKDVLSGSVQYLPELDDEESQETDPAEAFPVHLDLTTNPQGEPLNVSFLFYGPMIKKLFVLPFPKEEQRFAECPGNASMSNPIVLPP
;
A
#
# COMPACT_ATOMS: atom_id res chain seq x y z
N LEU A 1 -2.30 14.69 7.92
CA LEU A 1 -3.60 14.26 7.33
C LEU A 1 -4.72 15.01 8.03
N LEU A 2 -5.68 15.52 7.26
CA LEU A 2 -6.82 16.31 7.74
C LEU A 2 -8.05 15.43 7.90
N ARG A 3 -8.82 15.61 8.98
CA ARG A 3 -10.10 14.92 9.23
C ARG A 3 -11.17 15.96 9.56
N SER A 4 -12.39 15.79 9.06
CA SER A 4 -13.51 16.66 9.42
C SER A 4 -14.06 16.26 10.78
N THR A 5 -14.22 17.22 11.69
CA THR A 5 -15.03 17.04 12.90
C THR A 5 -16.50 17.31 12.56
N PRO A 6 -17.46 16.55 13.12
CA PRO A 6 -18.86 16.89 12.95
C PRO A 6 -19.14 18.24 13.61
N CYS A 7 -19.62 19.21 12.84
CA CYS A 7 -20.18 20.44 13.39
C CYS A 7 -21.58 20.14 13.94
N THR A 8 -21.68 19.88 15.23
CA THR A 8 -22.98 19.94 15.92
C THR A 8 -22.94 21.03 16.98
N THR A 9 -23.72 22.09 16.79
CA THR A 9 -24.22 22.93 17.89
C THR A 9 -25.31 22.20 18.68
N ALA A 10 -25.09 20.92 19.01
CA ALA A 10 -26.04 20.11 19.77
C ALA A 10 -25.32 19.52 20.97
N THR A 11 -25.69 20.04 22.13
CA THR A 11 -25.64 19.45 23.47
C THR A 11 -25.11 18.01 23.53
N LEU A 12 -23.93 17.89 24.16
CA LEU A 12 -23.22 16.78 24.84
C LEU A 12 -23.77 15.34 24.97
N GLN A 13 -24.88 14.92 24.34
CA GLN A 13 -25.52 13.63 24.60
C GLN A 13 -25.61 12.69 23.39
N SER A 14 -25.17 13.11 22.19
CA SER A 14 -25.29 12.29 20.98
C SER A 14 -23.97 11.75 20.42
N ALA A 15 -22.83 12.03 21.05
CA ALA A 15 -21.51 11.62 20.57
C ALA A 15 -21.16 10.14 20.87
N LEU A 16 -22.04 9.39 21.53
CA LEU A 16 -21.78 8.00 21.97
C LEU A 16 -22.30 6.92 21.01
N LEU A 17 -22.95 7.27 19.90
CA LEU A 17 -23.51 6.31 18.97
C LEU A 17 -22.92 6.53 17.57
N HIS A 18 -22.10 5.58 17.13
CA HIS A 18 -21.33 5.48 15.88
C HIS A 18 -19.86 5.91 16.00
N SER A 19 -19.09 5.01 16.61
CA SER A 19 -17.63 4.90 16.57
C SER A 19 -17.10 4.66 15.15
N ARG A 20 -17.31 5.60 14.23
CA ARG A 20 -16.64 5.62 12.94
C ARG A 20 -15.53 6.65 13.02
N THR A 21 -14.29 6.19 13.12
CA THR A 21 -13.12 7.07 13.03
C THR A 21 -13.24 7.90 11.75
N PRO A 22 -13.20 9.25 11.84
CA PRO A 22 -13.42 10.09 10.67
C PRO A 22 -12.32 9.83 9.64
N GLN A 23 -12.74 9.53 8.41
CA GLN A 23 -11.80 9.26 7.32
C GLN A 23 -10.98 10.52 6.99
N PRO A 24 -9.71 10.39 6.62
CA PRO A 24 -8.93 11.52 6.13
C PRO A 24 -9.61 12.15 4.91
N VAL A 25 -9.78 13.47 4.93
CA VAL A 25 -10.39 14.27 3.85
C VAL A 25 -9.34 15.02 3.02
N GLY A 26 -8.09 15.03 3.47
CA GLY A 26 -6.98 15.68 2.77
C GLY A 26 -5.63 15.50 3.45
N ILE A 27 -4.60 16.08 2.84
CA ILE A 27 -3.26 16.19 3.37
C ILE A 27 -2.85 17.67 3.41
N CYS A 28 -2.16 18.08 4.46
CA CYS A 28 -1.63 19.43 4.56
C CYS A 28 -0.12 19.35 4.76
N ARG A 29 0.60 20.27 4.12
CA ARG A 29 2.01 20.54 4.33
C ARG A 29 2.10 21.90 5.00
N GLY A 30 2.66 21.93 6.19
CA GLY A 30 2.85 23.16 6.95
C GLY A 30 4.32 23.39 7.23
N SER A 31 4.72 24.64 7.32
CA SER A 31 6.04 25.05 7.80
C SER A 31 5.90 26.19 8.79
N VAL A 32 6.78 26.19 9.80
CA VAL A 32 6.92 27.29 10.76
C VAL A 32 8.36 27.72 10.72
N SER A 33 8.59 29.01 10.43
CA SER A 33 9.92 29.61 10.50
C SER A 33 9.89 30.79 11.46
N GLN A 34 11.01 31.02 12.15
CA GLN A 34 11.21 32.15 13.04
C GLN A 34 12.36 32.98 12.51
N SER A 35 12.12 34.27 12.29
CA SER A 35 13.18 35.21 11.93
C SER A 35 13.97 35.66 13.17
N PHE A 36 15.15 36.23 12.93
CA PHE A 36 16.00 36.84 13.96
C PHE A 36 15.31 37.97 14.76
N GLU A 37 14.26 38.59 14.22
CA GLU A 37 13.45 39.62 14.89
C GLU A 37 12.25 39.04 15.67
N GLU A 38 12.29 37.75 16.03
CA GLU A 38 11.23 37.00 16.73
C GLU A 38 9.88 36.88 15.98
N LYS A 39 9.79 37.37 14.74
CA LYS A 39 8.60 37.17 13.91
C LYS A 39 8.50 35.72 13.50
N LYS A 40 7.36 35.10 13.82
CA LYS A 40 7.00 33.74 13.39
C LYS A 40 6.20 33.82 12.10
N PHE A 41 6.63 33.07 11.10
CA PHE A 41 5.93 32.87 9.84
C PHE A 41 5.37 31.45 9.81
N VAL A 42 4.09 31.34 9.50
CA VAL A 42 3.38 30.07 9.38
C VAL A 42 2.85 30.00 7.97
N ASP A 43 3.25 28.96 7.23
CA ASP A 43 2.73 28.65 5.91
C ASP A 43 2.05 27.27 5.95
N ILE A 44 0.86 27.17 5.36
CA ILE A 44 0.06 25.95 5.34
C ILE A 44 -0.58 25.84 3.97
N ASN A 45 -0.26 24.75 3.29
CA ASN A 45 -0.93 24.33 2.06
C ASN A 45 -1.69 23.01 2.30
N CYS A 46 -2.95 22.93 1.88
CA CYS A 46 -3.79 21.74 2.07
C CYS A 46 -4.41 21.27 0.76
N ASP A 47 -4.17 19.99 0.44
CA ASP A 47 -4.75 19.29 -0.70
C ASP A 47 -5.85 18.34 -0.21
N PHE A 48 -7.09 18.61 -0.61
CA PHE A 48 -8.24 17.76 -0.27
C PHE A 48 -8.35 16.59 -1.23
N PHE A 49 -8.61 15.41 -0.68
CA PHE A 49 -8.81 14.21 -1.48
C PHE A 49 -10.15 14.32 -2.22
N GLN A 50 -10.10 14.36 -3.55
CA GLN A 50 -11.27 14.20 -4.39
C GLN A 50 -11.48 12.71 -4.66
N SER A 51 -12.73 12.26 -4.66
CA SER A 51 -13.03 10.89 -5.06
C SER A 51 -12.67 10.74 -6.54
N GLN A 52 -11.81 9.78 -6.88
CA GLN A 52 -11.51 9.43 -8.27
C GLN A 52 -12.69 8.68 -8.93
N LEU A 53 -13.93 9.16 -8.74
CA LEU A 53 -15.07 8.74 -9.54
C LEU A 53 -15.09 9.52 -10.86
N SER A 54 -13.96 9.56 -11.56
CA SER A 54 -13.98 9.86 -12.99
C SER A 54 -14.42 8.59 -13.72
N PRO A 55 -15.21 8.69 -14.81
CA PRO A 55 -15.59 7.53 -15.60
C PRO A 55 -14.34 7.03 -16.32
N LEU A 56 -13.65 6.05 -15.71
CA LEU A 56 -12.53 5.36 -16.33
C LEU A 56 -13.06 4.64 -17.57
N LYS A 57 -12.93 5.27 -18.73
CA LYS A 57 -13.36 4.72 -20.00
C LYS A 57 -12.54 3.46 -20.27
N GLY A 58 -13.22 2.32 -20.33
CA GLY A 58 -12.70 1.05 -20.85
C GLY A 58 -11.97 0.17 -19.84
N GLU A 59 -12.57 -1.01 -19.59
CA GLU A 59 -11.94 -2.26 -19.16
C GLU A 59 -11.41 -2.35 -17.71
N ASN A 60 -10.65 -1.37 -17.21
CA ASN A 60 -10.05 -1.43 -15.86
C ASN A 60 -11.06 -1.25 -14.72
N LEU A 61 -12.22 -0.65 -14.99
CA LEU A 61 -13.30 -0.42 -14.00
C LEU A 61 -13.99 -1.71 -13.55
N LEU A 62 -14.03 -2.75 -14.41
CA LEU A 62 -14.63 -4.03 -14.04
C LEU A 62 -13.82 -4.72 -12.94
N PHE A 63 -12.50 -4.56 -12.96
CA PHE A 63 -11.60 -5.20 -12.00
C PHE A 63 -11.66 -4.52 -10.62
N THR A 64 -11.56 -3.18 -10.58
CA THR A 64 -11.60 -2.41 -9.33
C THR A 64 -12.98 -2.45 -8.65
N ARG A 65 -14.08 -2.35 -9.41
CA ARG A 65 -15.43 -2.53 -8.84
C ARG A 65 -15.70 -3.95 -8.36
N LYS A 66 -15.20 -4.97 -9.06
CA LYS A 66 -15.32 -6.37 -8.62
C LYS A 66 -14.65 -6.58 -7.27
N PHE A 67 -13.40 -6.17 -7.15
CA PHE A 67 -12.62 -6.38 -5.92
C PHE A 67 -13.29 -5.73 -4.69
N LEU A 68 -13.81 -4.51 -4.85
CA LEU A 68 -14.51 -3.78 -3.79
C LEU A 68 -15.87 -4.40 -3.41
N PHE A 69 -16.60 -5.02 -4.35
CA PHE A 69 -17.87 -5.71 -4.06
C PHE A 69 -17.65 -7.05 -3.33
N TYR A 70 -16.58 -7.78 -3.67
CA TYR A 70 -16.27 -9.06 -3.03
C TYR A 70 -15.77 -8.91 -1.58
N GLN A 71 -15.04 -7.84 -1.24
CA GLN A 71 -14.63 -7.61 0.16
C GLN A 71 -15.80 -7.24 1.09
N LYS A 72 -16.88 -6.65 0.55
CA LYS A 72 -18.02 -6.17 1.35
C LYS A 72 -19.04 -7.27 1.65
N ASN A 73 -19.12 -8.30 0.82
CA ASN A 73 -20.06 -9.41 0.98
C ASN A 73 -19.32 -10.63 1.55
N LYS A 74 -19.60 -11.03 2.79
CA LYS A 74 -19.27 -12.36 3.35
C LYS A 74 -20.00 -13.43 2.53
N SER A 75 -19.49 -13.76 1.36
CA SER A 75 -19.98 -14.88 0.56
C SER A 75 -19.27 -16.16 1.01
N THR A 76 -19.97 -17.29 1.00
CA THR A 76 -19.44 -18.62 1.37
C THR A 76 -18.29 -19.10 0.46
N HIS A 77 -17.96 -18.33 -0.58
CA HIS A 77 -16.84 -18.54 -1.50
C HIS A 77 -15.73 -17.49 -1.35
N SER A 78 -15.73 -16.76 -0.22
CA SER A 78 -14.74 -15.72 0.08
C SER A 78 -13.33 -16.27 -0.01
N PRO A 79 -12.38 -15.57 -0.66
CA PRO A 79 -10.98 -15.94 -0.60
C PRO A 79 -10.54 -15.97 0.87
N SER A 80 -9.64 -16.89 1.24
CA SER A 80 -8.89 -16.70 2.48
C SER A 80 -8.23 -15.32 2.37
N LYS A 81 -8.27 -14.54 3.45
CA LYS A 81 -7.67 -13.19 3.49
C LYS A 81 -6.20 -13.22 3.05
N ASP A 82 -5.57 -14.37 3.18
CA ASP A 82 -4.17 -14.64 2.93
C ASP A 82 -3.77 -14.61 1.43
N VAL A 83 -4.70 -14.88 0.49
CA VAL A 83 -4.37 -14.93 -0.96
C VAL A 83 -4.22 -13.54 -1.58
N LEU A 84 -4.75 -12.51 -0.94
CA LEU A 84 -4.72 -11.12 -1.41
C LEU A 84 -4.05 -10.18 -0.41
N SER A 85 -3.42 -10.73 0.62
CA SER A 85 -2.76 -9.95 1.66
C SER A 85 -1.35 -9.58 1.24
N GLY A 86 -1.02 -8.30 1.42
CA GLY A 86 0.34 -7.79 1.41
C GLY A 86 0.44 -6.68 2.45
N SER A 87 1.65 -6.43 2.93
CA SER A 87 1.94 -5.32 3.84
C SER A 87 3.12 -4.52 3.30
N VAL A 88 3.10 -3.23 3.59
CA VAL A 88 4.27 -2.37 3.41
C VAL A 88 4.92 -2.24 4.77
N GLN A 89 6.20 -2.62 4.85
CA GLN A 89 7.00 -2.51 6.05
C GLN A 89 7.83 -1.23 5.98
N TYR A 90 7.92 -0.51 7.10
CA TYR A 90 8.78 0.67 7.23
C TYR A 90 9.98 0.25 8.05
N LEU A 91 11.14 0.21 7.39
CA LEU A 91 12.41 -0.12 8.02
C LEU A 91 13.08 1.17 8.55
N PRO A 92 13.93 1.06 9.57
CA PRO A 92 14.81 2.15 9.98
C PRO A 92 15.72 2.62 8.83
N GLU A 93 16.34 3.78 9.01
CA GLU A 93 17.39 4.26 8.11
C GLU A 93 18.57 3.28 8.12
N LEU A 94 19.15 3.02 6.95
CA LEU A 94 20.33 2.18 6.81
C LEU A 94 21.54 3.00 7.23
N ASP A 95 22.24 2.55 8.27
CA ASP A 95 23.51 3.13 8.69
C ASP A 95 24.65 2.26 8.15
N ASP A 96 25.53 2.86 7.34
CA ASP A 96 26.67 2.17 6.73
C ASP A 96 27.82 1.97 7.73
N GLU A 97 27.77 2.64 8.90
CA GLU A 97 28.89 2.71 9.86
C GLU A 97 29.07 1.43 10.71
N GLU A 98 28.17 0.44 10.64
CA GLU A 98 28.21 -0.76 11.52
C GLU A 98 28.19 -2.11 10.78
N SER A 99 28.69 -2.17 9.55
CA SER A 99 28.78 -3.42 8.77
C SER A 99 30.10 -4.18 9.00
N GLN A 100 30.36 -4.60 10.24
CA GLN A 100 31.34 -5.68 10.51
C GLN A 100 30.64 -7.04 10.64
N GLU A 101 30.87 -7.86 9.62
CA GLU A 101 31.15 -9.30 9.78
C GLU A 101 30.01 -10.19 10.33
N THR A 102 28.91 -10.28 9.58
CA THR A 102 28.18 -11.54 9.34
C THR A 102 27.34 -11.29 8.08
N ASP A 103 27.22 -12.28 7.17
CA ASP A 103 26.48 -12.22 5.90
C ASP A 103 25.41 -11.11 5.89
N PRO A 104 25.64 -9.97 5.22
CA PRO A 104 24.83 -8.78 5.45
C PRO A 104 23.40 -9.12 5.06
N ALA A 105 22.49 -9.08 6.04
CA ALA A 105 21.07 -9.20 5.76
C ALA A 105 20.72 -8.23 4.63
N GLU A 106 19.97 -8.70 3.63
CA GLU A 106 19.53 -7.90 2.49
C GLU A 106 19.03 -6.53 2.97
N ALA A 107 19.49 -5.43 2.35
CA ALA A 107 19.20 -4.07 2.81
C ALA A 107 17.69 -3.77 2.90
N PHE A 108 16.90 -4.42 2.03
CA PHE A 108 15.45 -4.31 1.97
C PHE A 108 14.83 -5.71 1.90
N PRO A 109 14.70 -6.43 3.03
CA PRO A 109 14.20 -7.80 3.03
C PRO A 109 12.73 -7.83 2.61
N VAL A 110 12.45 -8.53 1.51
CA VAL A 110 11.08 -8.76 1.03
C VAL A 110 10.78 -10.26 1.06
N HIS A 111 9.75 -10.65 1.80
CA HIS A 111 9.25 -12.02 1.78
C HIS A 111 7.98 -12.11 0.93
N LEU A 112 8.06 -12.78 -0.21
CA LEU A 112 6.95 -12.94 -1.15
C LEU A 112 6.81 -14.39 -1.65
N ASP A 113 6.57 -15.32 -0.74
CA ASP A 113 6.28 -16.70 -1.10
C ASP A 113 4.79 -17.03 -0.89
N LEU A 114 4.09 -17.28 -2.00
CA LEU A 114 2.71 -17.81 -1.95
C LEU A 114 2.68 -19.33 -1.69
N THR A 115 3.80 -20.00 -1.94
CA THR A 115 4.01 -21.42 -1.67
C THR A 115 5.49 -21.64 -1.35
N THR A 116 5.76 -22.59 -0.46
CA THR A 116 7.12 -23.07 -0.16
C THR A 116 7.45 -24.35 -0.93
N ASN A 117 6.51 -24.88 -1.72
CA ASN A 117 6.74 -26.07 -2.53
C ASN A 117 7.60 -25.72 -3.76
N PRO A 118 8.81 -26.28 -3.91
CA PRO A 118 9.69 -25.96 -5.04
C PRO A 118 9.13 -26.39 -6.39
N GLN A 119 8.20 -27.36 -6.41
CA GLN A 119 7.50 -27.77 -7.62
C GLN A 119 6.29 -26.90 -7.93
N GLY A 120 5.91 -26.01 -7.02
CA GLY A 120 4.76 -25.13 -7.14
C GLY A 120 3.44 -25.78 -6.77
N GLU A 121 2.43 -24.93 -6.61
CA GLU A 121 1.09 -25.32 -6.18
C GLU A 121 0.00 -24.60 -6.99
N PRO A 122 -1.16 -25.24 -7.22
CA PRO A 122 -2.27 -24.60 -7.89
C PRO A 122 -3.05 -23.68 -6.94
N LEU A 123 -2.97 -22.37 -7.17
CA LEU A 123 -3.72 -21.33 -6.49
C LEU A 123 -5.09 -21.10 -7.15
N ASN A 124 -6.18 -21.16 -6.38
CA ASN A 124 -7.52 -20.87 -6.89
C ASN A 124 -7.72 -19.35 -7.04
N VAL A 125 -7.93 -18.89 -8.28
CA VAL A 125 -8.14 -17.49 -8.66
C VAL A 125 -9.52 -17.23 -9.25
N SER A 126 -10.46 -18.16 -9.04
CA SER A 126 -11.83 -18.08 -9.60
C SER A 126 -12.56 -16.80 -9.17
N PHE A 127 -12.25 -16.29 -7.98
CA PHE A 127 -12.82 -15.04 -7.44
C PHE A 127 -12.52 -13.80 -8.31
N LEU A 128 -11.53 -13.85 -9.20
CA LEU A 128 -11.22 -12.75 -10.13
C LEU A 128 -12.13 -12.73 -11.36
N PHE A 129 -12.84 -13.83 -11.65
CA PHE A 129 -13.60 -14.01 -12.88
C PHE A 129 -15.11 -14.05 -12.62
N TYR A 130 -15.90 -13.60 -13.59
CA TYR A 130 -17.36 -13.77 -13.54
C TYR A 130 -17.74 -15.13 -14.12
N GLY A 131 -18.61 -15.85 -13.41
CA GLY A 131 -19.15 -17.14 -13.84
C GLY A 131 -18.65 -18.33 -13.00
N PRO A 132 -19.25 -19.52 -13.18
CA PRO A 132 -18.98 -20.69 -12.35
C PRO A 132 -17.67 -21.43 -12.69
N MET A 133 -16.82 -20.86 -13.54
CA MET A 133 -15.57 -21.51 -13.95
C MET A 133 -14.55 -21.46 -12.81
N ILE A 134 -14.10 -22.64 -12.37
CA ILE A 134 -12.96 -22.77 -11.48
C ILE A 134 -11.71 -22.43 -12.28
N LYS A 135 -11.05 -21.32 -11.94
CA LYS A 135 -9.76 -20.93 -12.49
C LYS A 135 -8.68 -21.16 -11.45
N LYS A 136 -7.62 -21.86 -11.85
CA LYS A 136 -6.43 -22.09 -11.03
C LYS A 136 -5.21 -21.53 -11.76
N LEU A 137 -4.36 -20.82 -11.04
CA LEU A 137 -3.04 -20.38 -11.49
C LEU A 137 -2.01 -21.27 -10.82
N PHE A 138 -0.96 -21.69 -11.53
CA PHE A 138 0.14 -22.41 -10.91
C PHE A 138 1.16 -21.39 -10.38
N VAL A 139 1.49 -21.46 -9.09
CA VAL A 139 2.45 -20.55 -8.45
C VAL A 139 3.69 -21.32 -8.01
N LEU A 140 4.85 -20.69 -8.14
CA LEU A 140 6.15 -21.18 -7.67
C LEU A 140 6.65 -20.25 -6.55
N PRO A 141 7.60 -20.70 -5.71
CA PRO A 141 8.30 -19.83 -4.78
C PRO A 141 9.01 -18.69 -5.51
N PHE A 142 9.27 -17.59 -4.82
CA PHE A 142 9.93 -16.42 -5.39
C PHE A 142 11.34 -16.77 -5.88
N PRO A 143 11.72 -16.38 -7.11
CA PRO A 143 13.04 -16.69 -7.64
C PRO A 143 14.12 -15.89 -6.91
N LYS A 144 15.24 -16.53 -6.61
CA LYS A 144 16.41 -15.89 -6.00
C LYS A 144 17.24 -15.15 -7.04
N GLU A 145 18.09 -14.24 -6.58
CA GLU A 145 18.85 -13.31 -7.42
C GLU A 145 19.89 -13.97 -8.34
N GLU A 146 20.34 -15.20 -8.05
CA GLU A 146 21.43 -15.82 -8.81
C GLU A 146 21.03 -16.16 -10.26
N GLN A 147 19.75 -16.11 -10.60
CA GLN A 147 19.22 -16.35 -11.95
C GLN A 147 18.93 -15.07 -12.73
N ARG A 148 19.41 -13.91 -12.27
CA ARG A 148 19.18 -12.62 -12.91
C ARG A 148 19.95 -12.52 -14.23
N PHE A 149 19.26 -12.09 -15.29
CA PHE A 149 19.89 -11.77 -16.57
C PHE A 149 20.74 -10.50 -16.47
N ALA A 150 21.78 -10.38 -17.30
CA ALA A 150 22.64 -9.21 -17.36
C ALA A 150 21.90 -7.92 -17.78
N GLU A 151 20.76 -8.03 -18.48
CA GLU A 151 19.91 -6.88 -18.80
C GLU A 151 19.05 -6.37 -17.62
N CYS A 152 19.10 -7.03 -16.46
CA CYS A 152 18.39 -6.64 -15.25
C CYS A 152 19.39 -6.29 -14.12
N PRO A 153 19.21 -5.20 -13.35
CA PRO A 153 18.06 -4.29 -13.32
C PRO A 153 17.92 -3.45 -14.57
N GLY A 154 16.68 -3.08 -14.89
CA GLY A 154 16.44 -2.06 -15.91
C GLY A 154 16.94 -0.69 -15.45
N ASN A 155 17.09 0.22 -16.42
CA ASN A 155 17.55 1.58 -16.15
C ASN A 155 16.61 2.31 -15.19
N ALA A 156 17.18 2.91 -14.14
CA ALA A 156 16.42 3.70 -13.19
C ALA A 156 15.84 4.96 -13.84
N SER A 157 14.57 5.25 -13.55
CA SER A 157 13.94 6.52 -13.96
C SER A 157 14.52 7.73 -13.20
N MET A 158 15.08 7.51 -12.02
CA MET A 158 15.82 8.50 -11.24
C MET A 158 17.19 7.90 -10.93
N SER A 159 18.25 8.52 -11.42
CA SER A 159 19.62 8.00 -11.29
C SER A 159 20.34 8.50 -10.03
N ASN A 160 19.62 9.12 -9.07
CA ASN A 160 20.23 9.57 -7.83
C ASN A 160 20.57 8.34 -6.96
N PRO A 161 21.86 8.03 -6.72
CA PRO A 161 22.26 6.82 -6.00
C PRO A 161 21.75 6.78 -4.56
N ILE A 162 21.43 7.94 -3.95
CA ILE A 162 20.90 8.02 -2.59
C ILE A 162 19.47 7.45 -2.48
N VAL A 163 18.71 7.43 -3.58
CA VAL A 163 17.29 7.03 -3.59
C VAL A 163 17.10 5.61 -4.13
N LEU A 164 18.15 5.01 -4.70
CA LEU A 164 18.08 3.68 -5.27
C LEU A 164 18.43 2.63 -4.20
N PRO A 165 17.63 1.57 -4.06
CA PRO A 165 18.07 0.40 -3.30
C PRO A 165 19.31 -0.20 -3.98
N PRO A 166 20.23 -0.80 -3.20
CA PRO A 166 21.48 -1.38 -3.69
C PRO A 166 21.25 -2.53 -4.69
#